data_AF-A0A368B2L8-F1
#
_entry.id   AF-A0A368B2L8-F1
#
_cell.length_a   1.000
_cell.length_b   1.000
_cell.length_c   1.000
_cell.angle_alpha   90.00
_cell.angle_beta   90.00
_cell.angle_gamma   90.00
#
_symmetry.space_group_name_H-M   'P 1'
#
loop_
_entity.id
_entity.type
_entity.pdbx_description
1 polymer ?
#
loop_
_entity_poly.entity_id
_entity_poly.type
_entity_poly.pdbx_seq_one_letter_code
_entity_poly.pdbx_strand_id
1 'polypeptide(L)' 'SEHLKLQSSAPKPLIQGRDLIAHHLAPSPRFSAILSACYEAQLDGAFNDPDSAQVYLKSFLKKQKYI' A
#
# COMPACT_ATOMS: atom_id res chain seq x y z
N SER A 1 -17.65 -29.94 -13.72
CA SER A 1 -17.83 -28.48 -13.70
C SER A 1 -17.88 -28.03 -12.26
N GLU A 2 -16.77 -27.51 -11.73
CA GLU A 2 -16.75 -26.99 -10.35
C GLU A 2 -16.35 -25.53 -10.43
N HIS A 3 -17.37 -24.67 -10.45
CA HIS A 3 -17.25 -23.23 -10.32
C HIS A 3 -16.71 -22.92 -8.92
N LEU A 4 -15.39 -22.79 -8.81
CA LEU A 4 -14.71 -22.37 -7.59
C LEU A 4 -15.21 -20.96 -7.23
N LYS A 5 -15.93 -20.89 -6.11
CA LYS A 5 -16.49 -19.66 -5.55
C LYS A 5 -15.35 -18.75 -5.12
N LEU A 6 -14.88 -17.90 -6.03
CA LEU A 6 -14.09 -16.73 -5.68
C LEU A 6 -15.01 -15.76 -4.94
N GLN A 7 -15.18 -15.97 -3.64
CA GLN A 7 -15.56 -14.89 -2.74
C GLN A 7 -14.39 -13.91 -2.75
N SER A 8 -14.40 -12.98 -3.71
CA SER A 8 -13.40 -11.92 -3.90
C SER A 8 -13.39 -10.99 -2.69
N SER A 9 -12.86 -11.50 -1.58
CA SER A 9 -12.53 -10.71 -0.41
C SER A 9 -11.38 -9.82 -0.85
N ALA A 10 -11.57 -8.50 -0.82
CA ALA A 10 -10.52 -7.57 -1.20
C ALA A 10 -9.22 -7.92 -0.46
N PRO A 11 -8.06 -7.84 -1.13
CA PRO A 11 -6.79 -8.19 -0.49
C PRO A 11 -6.54 -7.28 0.71
N LYS A 12 -5.91 -7.81 1.75
CA LYS A 12 -5.50 -6.98 2.89
C LYS A 12 -4.43 -5.98 2.42
N PRO A 13 -4.45 -4.72 2.90
CA PRO A 13 -3.41 -3.75 2.55
C PRO A 13 -2.04 -4.23 3.06
N LEU A 14 -1.07 -4.26 2.15
CA LEU A 14 0.32 -4.64 2.44
C LEU A 14 1.09 -3.49 3.10
N ILE A 15 0.76 -2.24 2.75
CA ILE A 15 1.34 -1.02 3.34
C ILE A 15 0.40 -0.51 4.43
N GLN A 16 0.96 -0.24 5.61
CA GLN A 16 0.22 0.22 6.79
C GLN A 16 0.88 1.46 7.41
N GLY A 17 0.22 2.09 8.38
CA GLY A 17 0.73 3.29 9.04
C GLY A 17 2.11 3.10 9.71
N ARG A 18 2.41 1.89 10.20
CA ARG A 18 3.74 1.56 10.77
C ARG A 18 4.87 1.68 9.76
N ASP A 19 4.60 1.42 8.48
CA ASP A 19 5.59 1.54 7.41
C ASP A 19 5.93 3.01 7.14
N LEU A 20 4.94 3.90 7.25
CA LEU A 20 5.16 5.35 7.16
C LEU A 20 6.01 5.87 8.33
N ILE A 21 5.77 5.37 9.54
CA ILE A 21 6.58 5.70 10.73
C ILE A 21 8.03 5.20 10.56
N ALA A 22 8.22 4.01 9.98
CA ALA A 22 9.55 3.47 9.67
C ALA A 22 10.33 4.35 8.66
N HIS A 23 9.62 5.13 7.84
CA HIS A 23 10.19 6.15 6.96
C HIS A 23 10.36 7.54 7.61
N HIS A 24 10.30 7.63 8.94
CA HIS A 24 10.43 8.87 9.72
C HIS A 24 9.31 9.91 9.49
N LEU A 25 8.15 9.52 8.95
CA LEU A 25 6.99 10.39 8.89
C LEU A 25 6.29 10.43 10.25
N ALA A 26 5.92 11.63 10.71
CA ALA A 26 5.06 11.80 11.86
C ALA A 26 3.60 11.42 11.53
N PRO A 27 2.88 10.74 12.45
CA PRO A 27 1.46 10.46 12.28
C PRO A 27 0.67 11.75 12.02
N SER A 28 -0.08 11.77 10.92
CA SER A 28 -0.86 12.94 10.51
C SER A 28 -2.05 12.54 9.65
N PRO A 29 -3.05 13.42 9.45
CA PRO A 29 -4.18 13.15 8.54
C PRO A 29 -3.77 12.77 7.12
N ARG A 30 -2.55 13.14 6.70
CA ARG A 30 -1.98 12.78 5.39
C ARG A 30 -1.72 11.28 5.23
N PHE A 31 -1.61 10.52 6.33
CA PHE A 31 -1.43 9.07 6.28
C PHE A 31 -2.56 8.40 5.53
N SER A 32 -3.80 8.82 5.76
CA SER A 32 -4.96 8.26 5.06
C SER A 32 -4.81 8.38 3.55
N ALA A 33 -4.42 9.55 3.05
CA ALA A 33 -4.21 9.77 1.61
C ALA A 33 -3.07 8.91 1.03
N ILE A 34 -1.96 8.76 1.77
CA ILE A 34 -0.83 7.91 1.35
C ILE A 34 -1.25 6.44 1.30
N LEU A 35 -1.91 5.96 2.36
CA LEU A 35 -2.34 4.57 2.49
C LEU A 35 -3.41 4.22 1.45
N SER A 36 -4.37 5.11 1.18
CA SER A 36 -5.37 4.93 0.14
C SER A 36 -4.74 4.82 -1.25
N ALA A 37 -3.82 5.73 -1.60
CA ALA A 37 -3.12 5.69 -2.89
C ALA A 37 -2.27 4.41 -3.04
N CYS A 38 -1.61 3.97 -1.97
CA CYS A 38 -0.86 2.71 -1.98
C CYS A 38 -1.79 1.50 -2.13
N TYR A 39 -2.95 1.52 -1.47
CA TYR A 39 -3.92 0.43 -1.57
C TYR A 39 -4.56 0.35 -2.95
N GLU A 40 -4.89 1.49 -3.58
CA GLU A 40 -5.32 1.54 -4.98
C GLU A 40 -4.27 0.93 -5.91
N ALA A 41 -2.99 1.30 -5.74
CA ALA A 41 -1.91 0.71 -6.52
C ALA A 41 -1.75 -0.81 -6.29
N GLN A 42 -2.03 -1.30 -5.09
CA GLN A 42 -2.08 -2.74 -4.80
C GLN A 42 -3.20 -3.43 -5.59
N LEU A 43 -4.40 -2.83 -5.62
CA LEU A 43 -5.54 -3.35 -6.37
C LEU A 43 -5.29 -3.34 -7.89
N ASP A 44 -4.55 -2.35 -8.38
CA ASP A 44 -4.10 -2.27 -9.78
C ASP A 44 -2.95 -3.24 -10.12
N GLY A 45 -2.42 -3.95 -9.13
CA GLY A 45 -1.33 -4.93 -9.32
C GLY A 45 0.06 -4.31 -9.45
N ALA A 46 0.27 -3.08 -8.98
CA ALA A 46 1.59 -2.43 -8.97
C ALA A 46 2.60 -3.17 -8.07
N PHE A 47 2.11 -3.88 -7.06
CA PHE A 47 2.85 -4.76 -6.17
C PHE A 47 1.89 -5.76 -5.53
N ASN A 48 2.38 -6.92 -5.09
CA ASN A 48 1.53 -7.97 -4.53
C ASN A 48 2.18 -8.74 -3.35
N ASP A 49 3.38 -8.33 -2.94
CA ASP A 49 4.11 -8.93 -1.83
C ASP A 49 4.76 -7.85 -0.95
N PRO A 50 5.19 -8.18 0.29
CA PRO A 50 5.76 -7.21 1.21
C PRO A 50 7.02 -6.51 0.68
N ASP A 51 7.87 -7.19 -0.09
CA ASP A 51 9.14 -6.62 -0.58
C ASP A 51 8.88 -5.58 -1.68
N SER A 52 8.05 -5.95 -2.67
CA SER A 52 7.63 -5.02 -3.73
C SER A 52 6.81 -3.84 -3.18
N ALA A 53 6.03 -4.04 -2.12
CA ALA A 53 5.32 -2.98 -1.42
C ALA A 53 6.27 -1.93 -0.81
N GLN A 54 7.38 -2.34 -0.18
CA GLN A 54 8.36 -1.39 0.39
C GLN A 54 9.07 -0.58 -0.69
N VAL A 55 9.42 -1.23 -1.82
CA VAL A 55 10.01 -0.55 -2.98
C VAL A 55 9.05 0.49 -3.56
N TYR A 56 7.77 0.12 -3.71
CA TYR A 56 6.73 1.02 -4.17
C TYR A 56 6.55 2.20 -3.21
N LEU A 57 6.41 1.94 -1.91
CA LEU A 57 6.20 2.96 -0.89
C LEU A 57 7.32 4.00 -0.90
N LYS A 58 8.58 3.56 -0.87
CA LYS A 58 9.74 4.45 -0.92
C LYS A 58 9.74 5.32 -2.17
N SER A 59 9.39 4.75 -3.32
CA SER A 59 9.31 5.49 -4.59
C SER A 59 8.17 6.51 -4.59
N PHE A 60 7.01 6.12 -4.07
CA PHE A 60 5.85 6.99 -3.89
C PHE A 60 6.18 8.19 -2.98
N LEU A 61 6.77 7.93 -1.80
CA LEU A 61 7.11 8.97 -0.83
C LEU A 61 8.10 10.00 -1.42
N LYS A 62 9.13 9.54 -2.14
CA LYS A 62 10.07 10.41 -2.86
C LYS A 62 9.38 11.27 -3.92
N LYS A 63 8.53 10.65 -4.75
CA LYS A 63 7.79 11.36 -5.82
C LYS A 63 6.90 12.47 -5.25
N GLN A 64 6.29 12.22 -4.10
CA GLN A 64 5.42 13.16 -3.40
C GLN A 64 6.18 14.13 -2.47
N LYS A 65 7.53 14.03 -2.43
CA LYS A 65 8.42 14.86 -1.60
C LYS A 65 8.12 14.78 -0.10
N TYR A 66 7.74 13.60 0.38
CA TYR A 66 7.62 13.31 1.81
C TYR A 66 8.96 12.98 2.45
N ILE A 67 9.89 12.42 1.66
CA ILE A 67 11.25 12.03 2.03
C ILE A 67 12.24 12.42 0.93
#